data_AF-A0A8J4UF34-F1
#
_entry.id   AF-A0A8J4UF34-F1
#
_cell.length_a   1.000
_cell.length_b   1.000
_cell.length_c   1.000
_cell.angle_alpha   90.00
_cell.angle_beta   90.00
_cell.angle_gamma   90.00
#
_symmetry.space_group_name_H-M   'P 1'
#
loop_
_entity.id
_entity.type
_entity.pdbx_description
1 polymer ?
#
loop_
_entity_poly.entity_id
_entity_poly.type
_entity_poly.pdbx_seq_one_letter_code
_entity_poly.pdbx_strand_id
1 'polypeptide(L)'
;MSVVSSPLPPPPPLPALDSAPSLPGKRKLYQTIAEGRTAVEGDFEEACLLLKQRESSFRKDLQWVLFNKYVPSLIQDGPKCGLVALWMAAHLVKPAPPISMENIMHVAVNKGYTAQGEMFSASDMAVLAQEVCGVRVQRLSGGIAGDNAALILKHLTDGQPVLVPYDEDFNHEPCLRSGHKAHWAVAS
;
A
#
# COMPACT_ATOMS: atom_id res chain seq x y z
N MET A 1 -77.89 7.60 8.21
CA MET A 1 -77.18 7.11 7.01
C MET A 1 -75.79 7.74 7.04
N SER A 2 -74.79 7.01 7.51
CA SER A 2 -73.42 7.50 7.66
C SER A 2 -72.62 7.11 6.43
N VAL A 3 -72.10 8.09 5.69
CA VAL A 3 -71.29 7.87 4.50
C VAL A 3 -69.84 7.65 4.93
N VAL A 4 -69.36 6.42 4.75
CA VAL A 4 -67.95 6.04 4.98
C VAL A 4 -67.14 6.58 3.80
N SER A 5 -66.18 7.47 4.08
CA SER A 5 -65.21 7.97 3.11
C SER A 5 -64.09 6.95 2.94
N SER A 6 -63.85 6.50 1.71
CA SER A 6 -62.76 5.59 1.34
C SER A 6 -61.41 6.34 1.39
N PRO A 7 -60.31 5.72 1.87
CA PRO A 7 -59.00 6.35 1.84
C PRO A 7 -58.46 6.45 0.39
N LEU A 8 -57.81 7.58 0.09
CA LEU A 8 -57.16 7.82 -1.20
C LEU A 8 -55.99 6.84 -1.43
N PRO A 9 -55.76 6.38 -2.67
CA PRO A 9 -54.63 5.52 -2.98
C PRO A 9 -53.30 6.25 -2.79
N PRO A 10 -52.22 5.53 -2.44
CA PRO A 10 -50.90 6.12 -2.28
C PRO A 10 -50.39 6.68 -3.62
N PRO A 11 -49.58 7.76 -3.59
CA PRO A 11 -49.00 8.32 -4.79
C PRO A 11 -48.04 7.32 -5.46
N PRO A 12 -47.89 7.37 -6.80
CA PRO A 12 -46.96 6.50 -7.51
C PRO A 12 -45.50 6.76 -7.06
N PRO A 13 -44.64 5.73 -7.11
CA PRO A 13 -43.22 5.88 -6.80
C PRO A 13 -42.56 6.87 -7.77
N LEU A 14 -41.71 7.75 -7.24
CA LEU A 14 -40.92 8.66 -8.07
C LEU A 14 -40.03 7.86 -9.03
N PRO A 15 -39.83 8.34 -10.28
CA PRO A 15 -38.85 7.77 -11.20
C PRO A 15 -37.47 7.73 -10.53
N ALA A 16 -36.75 6.62 -10.67
CA ALA A 16 -35.38 6.53 -10.22
C ALA A 16 -34.57 7.66 -10.89
N LEU A 17 -34.00 8.56 -10.10
CA LEU A 17 -33.00 9.48 -10.62
C LEU A 17 -31.81 8.64 -11.04
N ASP A 18 -31.51 8.67 -12.34
CA ASP A 18 -30.26 8.17 -12.87
C ASP A 18 -29.11 8.73 -12.03
N SER A 19 -28.32 7.82 -11.47
CA SER A 19 -27.14 8.18 -10.69
C SER A 19 -26.25 9.01 -11.61
N ALA A 20 -26.05 10.28 -11.26
CA ALA A 20 -25.16 11.17 -11.99
C ALA A 20 -23.83 10.45 -12.22
N PRO A 21 -23.23 10.52 -13.44
CA PRO A 21 -21.93 9.93 -13.68
C PRO A 21 -20.97 10.49 -12.64
N SER A 22 -20.36 9.59 -11.86
CA SER A 22 -19.34 9.96 -10.88
C SER A 22 -18.26 10.74 -11.61
N LEU A 23 -18.18 12.04 -11.34
CA LEU A 23 -17.08 12.88 -11.81
C LEU A 23 -15.77 12.16 -11.47
N PRO A 24 -14.86 11.95 -12.44
CA PRO A 24 -13.56 11.36 -12.12
C PRO A 24 -12.93 12.22 -11.02
N GLY A 25 -12.70 11.59 -9.86
CA GLY A 25 -12.18 12.26 -8.68
C GLY A 25 -10.93 13.06 -9.04
N LYS A 26 -10.80 14.26 -8.47
CA LYS A 26 -9.64 15.13 -8.67
C LYS A 26 -8.36 14.30 -8.43
N ARG A 27 -7.65 13.96 -9.50
CA ARG A 27 -6.36 13.25 -9.39
C ARG A 27 -5.43 14.12 -8.57
N LYS A 28 -4.80 13.50 -7.58
CA LYS A 28 -3.85 14.22 -6.72
C LYS A 28 -2.59 14.53 -7.53
N LEU A 29 -1.93 15.64 -7.23
CA LEU A 29 -0.78 16.16 -7.99
C LEU A 29 0.30 15.10 -8.28
N TYR A 30 0.55 14.18 -7.34
CA TYR A 30 1.53 13.10 -7.51
C TYR A 30 1.09 12.03 -8.53
N GLN A 31 -0.22 11.75 -8.65
CA GLN A 31 -0.76 10.85 -9.67
C GLN A 31 -0.52 11.43 -11.06
N THR A 32 -0.75 12.73 -11.24
CA THR A 32 -0.47 13.44 -12.50
C THR A 32 1.03 13.50 -12.82
N ILE A 33 1.90 13.67 -11.82
CA ILE A 33 3.35 13.74 -12.02
C ILE A 33 3.95 12.39 -12.45
N ALA A 34 3.33 11.29 -12.03
CA ALA A 34 3.78 9.95 -12.34
C ALA A 34 3.11 9.34 -13.59
N GLU A 35 2.00 9.91 -14.05
CA GLU A 35 1.43 9.58 -15.36
C GLU A 35 2.49 9.82 -16.45
N GLY A 36 2.89 8.74 -17.14
CA GLY A 36 3.90 8.78 -18.20
C GLY A 36 5.34 8.56 -17.75
N ARG A 37 5.59 8.34 -16.44
CA ARG A 37 6.89 7.84 -15.96
C ARG A 37 6.86 6.32 -15.96
N THR A 38 7.71 5.70 -16.76
CA THR A 38 8.06 4.29 -16.57
C THR A 38 8.89 4.20 -15.30
N ALA A 39 8.64 3.19 -14.47
CA ALA A 39 9.54 2.89 -13.36
C ALA A 39 10.96 2.76 -13.92
N VAL A 40 11.92 3.45 -13.29
CA VAL A 40 13.31 3.41 -13.73
C VAL A 40 13.80 2.00 -13.45
N GLU A 41 13.90 1.17 -14.50
CA GLU A 41 14.54 -0.13 -14.41
C GLU A 41 16.04 0.09 -14.16
N GLY A 42 16.45 0.03 -12.91
CA GLY A 42 17.83 0.25 -12.53
C GLY A 42 18.05 0.01 -11.05
N ASP A 43 18.93 -0.94 -10.71
CA ASP A 43 19.09 -1.39 -9.34
C ASP A 43 19.68 -0.30 -8.43
N PHE A 44 20.35 0.75 -8.93
CA PHE A 44 20.95 1.77 -8.07
C PHE A 44 20.93 3.21 -8.60
N GLU A 45 20.59 3.47 -9.86
CA GLU A 45 20.73 4.81 -10.45
C GLU A 45 19.85 5.86 -9.77
N GLU A 46 18.55 5.58 -9.62
CA GLU A 46 17.61 6.49 -8.95
C GLU A 46 17.99 6.71 -7.49
N ALA A 47 18.32 5.62 -6.77
CA ALA A 47 18.79 5.69 -5.39
C ALA A 47 20.05 6.56 -5.29
N CYS A 48 21.04 6.38 -6.17
CA CYS A 48 22.26 7.17 -6.19
C CYS A 48 21.99 8.66 -6.49
N LEU A 49 21.04 8.98 -7.38
CA LEU A 49 20.64 10.35 -7.65
C LEU A 49 19.99 11.00 -6.41
N LEU A 50 19.10 10.28 -5.73
CA LEU A 50 18.48 10.75 -4.48
C LEU A 50 19.53 10.98 -3.37
N LEU A 51 20.49 10.07 -3.23
CA LEU A 51 21.58 10.21 -2.27
C LEU A 51 22.44 11.45 -2.56
N LYS A 52 22.80 11.69 -3.84
CA LYS A 52 23.55 12.89 -4.25
C LYS A 52 22.79 14.18 -3.95
N GLN A 53 21.48 14.21 -4.19
CA GLN A 53 20.65 15.39 -3.90
C GLN A 53 20.54 15.69 -2.40
N ARG A 54 20.71 14.66 -1.55
CA ARG A 54 20.64 14.76 -0.10
C ARG A 54 22.00 14.59 0.59
N GLU A 55 23.11 14.83 -0.10
CA GLU A 55 24.47 14.59 0.42
C GLU A 55 24.69 15.23 1.81
N SER A 56 24.15 16.43 2.03
CA SER A 56 24.24 17.16 3.30
C SER A 56 23.52 16.49 4.47
N SER A 57 22.60 15.55 4.20
CA SER A 57 21.88 14.77 5.23
C SER A 57 22.72 13.61 5.76
N PHE A 58 23.80 13.24 5.08
CA PHE A 58 24.64 12.11 5.44
C PHE A 58 25.79 12.53 6.34
N ARG A 59 25.92 11.84 7.48
CA ARG A 59 27.06 11.96 8.38
C ARG A 59 28.33 11.50 7.69
N LYS A 60 29.31 12.40 7.56
CA LYS A 60 30.59 12.16 6.85
C LYS A 60 31.57 11.28 7.63
N ASP A 61 31.34 11.10 8.93
CA ASP A 61 32.14 10.24 9.81
C ASP A 61 31.69 8.77 9.80
N LEU A 62 30.62 8.44 9.06
CA LEU A 62 30.10 7.08 8.91
C LEU A 62 30.35 6.56 7.50
N GLN A 63 30.41 5.23 7.37
CA GLN A 63 30.30 4.56 6.08
C GLN A 63 28.84 4.25 5.79
N TRP A 64 28.39 4.63 4.61
CA TRP A 64 27.03 4.39 4.14
C TRP A 64 27.04 3.25 3.14
N VAL A 65 26.14 2.29 3.34
CA VAL A 65 25.95 1.16 2.43
C VAL A 65 24.56 1.26 1.84
N LEU A 66 24.49 1.16 0.52
CA LEU A 66 23.23 1.12 -0.23
C LEU A 66 22.94 -0.31 -0.62
N PHE A 67 21.83 -0.85 -0.11
CA PHE A 67 21.18 -2.02 -0.65
C PHE A 67 19.90 -1.53 -1.32
N ASN A 68 19.73 -1.91 -2.58
CA ASN A 68 18.53 -1.62 -3.33
C ASN A 68 18.30 -2.83 -4.24
N LYS A 69 17.12 -3.42 -4.13
CA LYS A 69 16.59 -4.33 -5.13
C LYS A 69 15.40 -3.69 -5.79
N TYR A 70 15.44 -3.60 -7.11
CA TYR A 70 14.33 -3.02 -7.86
C TYR A 70 13.00 -3.73 -7.59
N VAL A 71 12.01 -2.95 -7.16
CA VAL A 71 10.59 -3.31 -7.17
C VAL A 71 9.85 -2.34 -8.09
N PRO A 72 8.86 -2.81 -8.86
CA PRO A 72 8.04 -1.90 -9.65
C PRO A 72 7.26 -0.97 -8.71
N SER A 73 7.13 0.29 -9.10
CA SER A 73 6.34 1.27 -8.35
C SER A 73 4.92 1.37 -8.92
N LEU A 74 3.92 1.31 -8.04
CA LEU A 74 2.52 1.51 -8.39
C LEU A 74 1.93 2.58 -7.47
N ILE A 75 1.31 3.61 -8.05
CA ILE A 75 0.61 4.60 -7.23
C ILE A 75 -0.72 4.03 -6.78
N GLN A 76 -0.94 4.05 -5.47
CA GLN A 76 -2.21 3.64 -4.91
C GLN A 76 -3.35 4.57 -5.34
N ASP A 77 -4.51 3.96 -5.48
CA ASP A 77 -5.80 4.64 -5.56
C ASP A 77 -6.66 4.22 -4.36
N GLY A 78 -7.16 5.21 -3.62
CA GLY A 78 -7.86 4.98 -2.35
C GLY A 78 -6.97 4.45 -1.22
N PRO A 79 -7.53 3.68 -0.26
CA PRO A 79 -6.84 3.25 0.97
C PRO A 79 -5.93 2.02 0.77
N LYS A 80 -5.45 1.76 -0.45
CA LYS A 80 -4.78 0.51 -0.84
C LYS A 80 -3.27 0.45 -0.58
N CYS A 81 -2.70 1.36 0.22
CA CYS A 81 -1.25 1.45 0.46
C CYS A 81 -0.62 0.09 0.80
N GLY A 82 -1.21 -0.66 1.74
CA GLY A 82 -0.71 -1.97 2.17
C GLY A 82 -0.75 -3.02 1.07
N LEU A 83 -1.86 -3.11 0.33
CA LEU A 83 -1.99 -4.10 -0.76
C LEU A 83 -1.06 -3.78 -1.92
N VAL A 84 -0.87 -2.49 -2.22
CA VAL A 84 0.09 -2.03 -3.23
C VAL A 84 1.52 -2.32 -2.78
N ALA A 85 1.88 -2.05 -1.52
CA ALA A 85 3.20 -2.42 -0.98
C ALA A 85 3.46 -3.94 -1.07
N LEU A 86 2.47 -4.77 -0.74
CA LEU A 86 2.55 -6.22 -0.92
C LEU A 86 2.75 -6.61 -2.38
N TRP A 87 2.02 -5.99 -3.30
CA TRP A 87 2.18 -6.24 -4.74
C TRP A 87 3.59 -5.89 -5.24
N MET A 88 4.15 -4.76 -4.80
CA MET A 88 5.52 -4.38 -5.12
C MET A 88 6.52 -5.41 -4.58
N ALA A 89 6.38 -5.80 -3.31
CA ALA A 89 7.22 -6.84 -2.69
C ALA A 89 7.10 -8.21 -3.37
N ALA A 90 5.91 -8.58 -3.83
CA ALA A 90 5.64 -9.85 -4.48
C ALA A 90 6.48 -10.08 -5.75
N HIS A 91 6.89 -9.00 -6.44
CA HIS A 91 7.73 -9.10 -7.64
C HIS A 91 9.12 -9.69 -7.36
N LEU A 92 9.65 -9.48 -6.14
CA LEU A 92 10.95 -10.04 -5.76
C LEU A 92 10.86 -11.51 -5.38
N VAL A 93 9.76 -11.91 -4.73
CA VAL A 93 9.63 -13.26 -4.18
C VAL A 93 8.88 -14.23 -5.09
N LYS A 94 8.10 -13.72 -6.07
CA LYS A 94 7.35 -14.51 -7.03
C LYS A 94 7.32 -13.81 -8.40
N PRO A 95 8.42 -13.90 -9.17
CA PRO A 95 8.57 -13.14 -10.41
C PRO A 95 7.68 -13.64 -11.57
N ALA A 96 7.23 -14.91 -11.56
CA ALA A 96 6.35 -15.43 -12.61
C ALA A 96 5.43 -16.58 -12.15
N PRO A 97 4.14 -16.59 -12.58
CA PRO A 97 3.43 -15.45 -13.14
C PRO A 97 3.25 -14.33 -12.09
N PRO A 98 3.29 -13.04 -12.49
CA PRO A 98 3.10 -11.93 -11.57
C PRO A 98 1.73 -12.00 -10.89
N ILE A 99 1.69 -11.63 -9.61
CA ILE A 99 0.42 -11.54 -8.87
C ILE A 99 -0.31 -10.27 -9.33
N SER A 100 -1.60 -10.36 -9.64
CA SER A 100 -2.41 -9.18 -9.95
C SER A 100 -2.93 -8.48 -8.68
N MET A 101 -3.10 -7.16 -8.75
CA MET A 101 -3.71 -6.38 -7.67
C MET A 101 -5.14 -6.83 -7.37
N GLU A 102 -5.88 -7.26 -8.39
CA GLU A 102 -7.24 -7.78 -8.27
C GLU A 102 -7.27 -9.06 -7.45
N ASN A 103 -6.31 -9.96 -7.64
CA ASN A 103 -6.21 -11.20 -6.87
C ASN A 103 -5.88 -10.90 -5.40
N ILE A 104 -4.94 -9.99 -5.13
CA ILE A 104 -4.61 -9.58 -3.75
C ILE A 104 -5.84 -8.98 -3.06
N MET A 105 -6.55 -8.08 -3.74
CA MET A 105 -7.77 -7.45 -3.22
C MET A 105 -8.86 -8.51 -2.96
N HIS A 106 -9.09 -9.43 -3.92
CA HIS A 106 -10.09 -10.47 -3.79
C HIS A 106 -9.84 -11.39 -2.59
N VAL A 107 -8.61 -11.86 -2.41
CA VAL A 107 -8.23 -12.69 -1.26
C VAL A 107 -8.40 -11.91 0.05
N ALA A 108 -7.94 -10.66 0.11
CA ALA A 108 -8.05 -9.83 1.31
C ALA A 108 -9.51 -9.58 1.72
N VAL A 109 -10.39 -9.30 0.76
CA VAL A 109 -11.83 -9.10 1.01
C VAL A 109 -12.50 -10.41 1.46
N ASN A 110 -12.23 -11.53 0.77
CA ASN A 110 -12.82 -12.82 1.11
C ASN A 110 -12.44 -13.29 2.52
N LYS A 111 -11.24 -12.92 2.98
CA LYS A 111 -10.76 -13.23 4.32
C LYS A 111 -11.24 -12.23 5.39
N GLY A 112 -11.89 -11.15 4.98
CA GLY A 112 -12.38 -10.11 5.88
C GLY A 112 -11.27 -9.20 6.43
N TYR A 113 -10.10 -9.16 5.80
CA TYR A 113 -9.00 -8.28 6.22
C TYR A 113 -9.22 -6.82 5.80
N THR A 114 -10.06 -6.61 4.79
CA THR A 114 -10.34 -5.30 4.21
C THR A 114 -11.73 -5.24 3.62
N ALA A 115 -12.35 -4.06 3.62
CA ALA A 115 -13.58 -3.77 2.91
C ALA A 115 -13.32 -2.98 1.62
N GLN A 116 -12.37 -2.04 1.62
CA GLN A 116 -12.10 -1.12 0.49
C GLN A 116 -10.61 -1.08 0.06
N GLY A 117 -9.76 -1.87 0.71
CA GLY A 117 -8.32 -2.00 0.43
C GLY A 117 -7.42 -1.56 1.59
N GLU A 118 -7.99 -1.01 2.65
CA GLU A 118 -7.29 -0.73 3.90
C GLU A 118 -6.68 -1.99 4.51
N MET A 119 -5.49 -1.87 5.09
CA MET A 119 -4.82 -2.95 5.82
C MET A 119 -4.22 -2.37 7.10
N PHE A 120 -4.81 -2.69 8.25
CA PHE A 120 -4.40 -2.12 9.55
C PHE A 120 -3.64 -3.11 10.44
N SER A 121 -3.56 -4.36 10.03
CA SER A 121 -3.04 -5.46 10.84
C SER A 121 -1.82 -6.09 10.17
N ALA A 122 -0.67 -6.02 10.85
CA ALA A 122 0.53 -6.69 10.38
C ALA A 122 0.42 -8.22 10.43
N SER A 123 -0.47 -8.75 11.28
CA SER A 123 -0.76 -10.19 11.31
C SER A 123 -1.56 -10.60 10.07
N ASP A 124 -2.59 -9.84 9.70
CA ASP A 124 -3.42 -10.14 8.52
C ASP A 124 -2.62 -9.95 7.23
N MET A 125 -1.78 -8.91 7.17
CA MET A 125 -0.82 -8.70 6.08
C MET A 125 0.11 -9.91 5.92
N ALA A 126 0.64 -10.47 7.02
CA ALA A 126 1.53 -11.62 6.96
C ALA A 126 0.82 -12.84 6.38
N VAL A 127 -0.39 -13.14 6.85
CA VAL A 127 -1.18 -14.28 6.34
C VAL A 127 -1.53 -14.08 4.87
N LEU A 128 -2.00 -12.88 4.49
CA LEU A 128 -2.31 -12.54 3.10
C LEU A 128 -1.09 -12.74 2.19
N ALA A 129 0.08 -12.25 2.59
CA ALA A 129 1.32 -12.40 1.84
C ALA A 129 1.72 -13.87 1.67
N GLN A 130 1.57 -14.71 2.70
CA GLN A 130 1.81 -16.15 2.58
C GLN A 130 0.88 -16.81 1.57
N GLU A 131 -0.41 -16.46 1.57
CA GLU A 131 -1.40 -17.05 0.68
C GLU A 131 -1.20 -16.64 -0.78
N VAL A 132 -1.02 -15.34 -1.06
CA VAL A 132 -0.93 -14.85 -2.45
C VAL A 132 0.44 -15.16 -3.06
N CYS A 133 1.51 -15.03 -2.28
CA CYS A 133 2.88 -15.25 -2.76
C CYS A 133 3.33 -16.71 -2.61
N GLY A 134 2.73 -17.51 -1.74
CA GLY A 134 3.20 -18.87 -1.47
C GLY A 134 4.56 -18.89 -0.75
N VAL A 135 4.86 -17.87 0.05
CA VAL A 135 6.15 -17.68 0.72
C VAL A 135 6.02 -17.84 2.23
N ARG A 136 7.15 -18.01 2.93
CA ARG A 136 7.18 -17.87 4.39
C ARG A 136 7.31 -16.39 4.73
N VAL A 137 6.48 -15.91 5.66
CA VAL A 137 6.56 -14.55 6.18
C VAL A 137 6.90 -14.61 7.66
N GLN A 138 7.83 -13.75 8.08
CA GLN A 138 8.17 -13.56 9.49
C GLN A 138 7.72 -12.18 9.92
N ARG A 139 6.75 -12.11 10.83
CA ARG A 139 6.32 -10.85 11.43
C ARG A 139 7.25 -10.50 12.59
N LEU A 140 7.88 -9.33 12.51
CA LEU A 140 8.68 -8.76 13.60
C LEU A 140 7.87 -7.72 14.37
N SER A 141 8.26 -7.49 15.63
CA SER A 141 7.73 -6.42 16.50
C SER A 141 8.90 -5.69 17.14
N GLY A 142 8.71 -4.41 17.49
CA GLY A 142 9.75 -3.59 18.12
C GLY A 142 10.62 -2.76 17.16
N GLY A 143 10.27 -2.71 15.87
CA GLY A 143 11.00 -1.90 14.88
C GLY A 143 12.38 -2.47 14.54
N ILE A 144 13.26 -1.65 13.96
CA ILE A 144 14.58 -2.08 13.48
C ILE A 144 15.64 -2.19 14.59
N ALA A 145 15.39 -1.67 15.78
CA ALA A 145 16.37 -1.67 16.86
C ALA A 145 16.60 -3.07 17.45
N GLY A 146 17.72 -3.25 18.16
CA GLY A 146 18.07 -4.49 18.84
C GLY A 146 18.29 -5.66 17.88
N ASP A 147 17.82 -6.85 18.26
CA ASP A 147 18.04 -8.11 17.52
C ASP A 147 17.42 -8.10 16.12
N ASN A 148 16.39 -7.27 15.89
CA ASN A 148 15.76 -7.14 14.57
C ASN A 148 16.70 -6.52 13.53
N ALA A 149 17.67 -5.67 13.94
CA ALA A 149 18.57 -4.98 13.01
C ALA A 149 19.33 -5.97 12.13
N ALA A 150 19.98 -6.96 12.75
CA ALA A 150 20.76 -7.96 12.04
C ALA A 150 19.89 -8.84 11.14
N LEU A 151 18.68 -9.20 11.60
CA LEU A 151 17.73 -10.00 10.83
C LEU A 151 17.23 -9.25 9.59
N ILE A 152 16.82 -7.99 9.75
CA ILE A 152 16.31 -7.14 8.67
C ILE A 152 17.42 -6.86 7.66
N LEU A 153 18.61 -6.47 8.12
CA LEU A 153 19.74 -6.22 7.25
C LEU A 153 20.09 -7.46 6.44
N LYS A 154 20.22 -8.62 7.09
CA LYS A 154 20.47 -9.89 6.39
C LYS A 154 19.40 -10.18 5.34
N HIS A 155 18.11 -9.98 5.68
CA HIS A 155 16.99 -10.23 4.77
C HIS A 155 17.07 -9.36 3.51
N LEU A 156 17.32 -8.06 3.68
CA LEU A 156 17.50 -7.12 2.58
C LEU A 156 18.75 -7.44 1.74
N THR A 157 19.87 -7.80 2.38
CA THR A 157 21.09 -8.19 1.65
C THR A 157 20.92 -9.49 0.86
N ASP A 158 20.04 -10.39 1.31
CA ASP A 158 19.65 -11.61 0.59
C ASP A 158 18.63 -11.31 -0.54
N GLY A 159 18.34 -10.03 -0.80
CA GLY A 159 17.46 -9.55 -1.86
C GLY A 159 15.97 -9.78 -1.59
N GLN A 160 15.60 -9.92 -0.31
CA GLN A 160 14.22 -10.15 0.11
C GLN A 160 13.56 -8.85 0.59
N PRO A 161 12.28 -8.61 0.27
CA PRO A 161 11.59 -7.38 0.64
C PRO A 161 11.15 -7.36 2.11
N VAL A 162 11.04 -6.15 2.68
CA VAL A 162 10.44 -5.90 3.99
C VAL A 162 9.24 -4.97 3.83
N LEU A 163 8.10 -5.38 4.36
CA LEU A 163 6.92 -4.52 4.51
C LEU A 163 6.96 -3.81 5.86
N VAL A 164 6.84 -2.49 5.84
CA VAL A 164 6.96 -1.64 7.03
C VAL A 164 5.65 -0.89 7.25
N PRO A 165 4.85 -1.24 8.29
CA PRO A 165 3.75 -0.39 8.72
C PRO A 165 4.30 0.82 9.50
N TYR A 166 3.77 2.01 9.21
CA TYR A 166 4.14 3.24 9.89
C TYR A 166 2.98 4.25 9.87
N ASP A 167 3.03 5.31 10.68
CA ASP A 167 2.10 6.43 10.54
C ASP A 167 2.69 7.51 9.62
N GLU A 168 1.88 8.00 8.69
CA GLU A 168 2.28 8.98 7.69
C GLU A 168 1.89 10.41 8.08
N ASP A 169 2.82 11.37 7.94
CA ASP A 169 2.52 12.79 8.11
C ASP A 169 2.11 13.46 6.79
N PHE A 170 1.75 14.76 6.83
CA PHE A 170 1.28 15.51 5.66
C PHE A 170 2.29 15.55 4.48
N ASN A 171 3.57 15.33 4.75
CA ASN A 171 4.65 15.30 3.78
C ASN A 171 5.05 13.87 3.36
N HIS A 172 4.24 12.87 3.73
CA HIS A 172 4.47 11.44 3.51
C HIS A 172 5.61 10.82 4.35
N GLU A 173 6.26 11.59 5.23
CA GLU A 173 7.31 11.08 6.11
C GLU A 173 6.74 10.28 7.29
N PRO A 174 7.52 9.35 7.86
CA PRO A 174 7.13 8.64 9.07
C PRO A 174 6.94 9.57 10.26
N CYS A 175 5.86 9.36 11.01
CA CYS A 175 5.54 10.03 12.25
C CYS A 175 4.98 9.05 13.28
N LEU A 176 4.57 9.55 14.44
CA LEU A 176 3.90 8.76 15.48
C LEU A 176 2.51 9.35 15.74
N ARG A 177 1.48 8.71 15.19
CA ARG A 177 0.08 9.13 15.29
C ARG A 177 -0.82 7.99 15.81
N SER A 178 -0.24 7.04 16.55
CA SER A 178 -0.96 5.92 17.17
C SER A 178 -1.85 5.12 16.20
N GLY A 179 -1.43 4.97 14.93
CA GLY A 179 -2.18 4.25 13.90
C GLY A 179 -3.28 5.08 13.20
N HIS A 180 -3.55 6.32 13.63
CA HIS A 180 -4.57 7.17 12.99
C HIS A 180 -4.20 7.60 11.57
N LYS A 181 -2.92 7.46 11.20
CA LYS A 181 -2.40 7.71 9.86
C LYS A 181 -1.66 6.50 9.33
N ALA A 182 -2.14 5.30 9.66
CA ALA A 182 -1.51 4.06 9.26
C ALA A 182 -1.28 3.99 7.74
N HIS A 183 -0.06 3.65 7.38
CA HIS A 183 0.45 3.54 6.03
C HIS A 183 1.42 2.34 5.96
N TRP A 184 1.79 1.97 4.74
CA TRP A 184 2.69 0.86 4.46
C TRP A 184 3.75 1.27 3.44
N ALA A 185 4.99 0.91 3.71
CA ALA A 185 6.09 1.01 2.76
C ALA A 185 6.67 -0.38 2.46
N VAL A 186 7.38 -0.47 1.33
CA VAL A 186 8.26 -1.58 1.00
C VAL A 186 9.70 -1.08 1.02
N ALA A 187 10.60 -1.87 1.61
CA ALA A 187 12.04 -1.72 1.48
C ALA A 187 12.60 -2.98 0.79
N SER A 188 13.54 -2.80 -0.13
CA SER A 188 14.08 -3.87 -0.98
C SER A 188 15.52 -3.62 -1.36
#